data_AF-A0A1Z8QCE6-F1
#
_entry.id   AF-A0A1Z8QCE6-F1
#
_cell.length_a   1.000
_cell.length_b   1.000
_cell.length_c   1.000
_cell.angle_alpha   90.00
_cell.angle_beta   90.00
_cell.angle_gamma   90.00
#
_symmetry.space_group_name_H-M   'P 1'
#
loop_
_entity.id
_entity.type
_entity.pdbx_description
1 polymer ?
#
loop_
_entity_poly.entity_id
_entity_poly.type
_entity_poly.pdbx_seq_one_letter_code
_entity_poly.pdbx_strand_id
1 'polypeptide(L)' 'MTRRTYEKDAENIEVADDLNKLVKDKRECWRVSSSKVRRRQRRYENRLTKVLLELKNSQNN' A
#
# COMPACT_ATOMS: atom_id res chain seq x y z
N MET A 1 -10.19 9.26 11.73
CA MET A 1 -9.59 9.38 10.38
C MET A 1 -8.84 8.09 10.06
N THR A 2 -9.13 7.43 8.93
CA THR A 2 -8.39 6.21 8.56
C THR A 2 -6.90 6.53 8.33
N ARG A 3 -6.01 5.72 8.91
CA ARG A 3 -4.55 5.89 8.80
C ARG A 3 -4.12 5.79 7.33
N ARG A 4 -3.11 6.56 6.91
CA ARG A 4 -2.48 6.40 5.58
C ARG A 4 -1.62 5.14 5.57
N THR A 5 -1.47 4.53 4.40
CA THR A 5 -0.49 3.48 4.15
C THR A 5 0.92 4.08 4.04
N TYR A 6 1.87 3.49 4.77
CA TYR A 6 3.28 3.90 4.86
C TYR A 6 4.22 2.73 4.54
N GLU A 7 5.50 3.01 4.27
CA GLU A 7 6.52 2.00 4.01
C GLU A 7 6.64 0.96 5.13
N LYS A 8 6.55 1.41 6.38
CA LYS A 8 6.58 0.53 7.56
C LYS A 8 5.47 -0.51 7.58
N ASP A 9 4.37 -0.26 6.86
CA ASP A 9 3.28 -1.24 6.77
C ASP A 9 3.68 -2.46 5.93
N ALA A 10 4.75 -2.38 5.13
CA ALA A 10 5.26 -3.51 4.35
C ALA A 10 5.76 -4.66 5.23
N GLU A 11 6.22 -4.37 6.45
CA GLU A 11 6.63 -5.38 7.43
C GLU A 11 5.46 -6.29 7.87
N ASN A 12 4.22 -5.82 7.73
CA ASN A 12 3.01 -6.57 8.10
C ASN A 12 2.42 -7.35 6.90
N ILE A 13 3.12 -7.44 5.76
CA ILE A 13 2.67 -8.16 4.58
C ILE A 13 3.37 -9.52 4.55
N GLU A 14 2.62 -10.57 4.91
CA GLU A 14 3.09 -11.95 4.82
C GLU A 14 2.53 -12.62 3.56
N VAL A 15 1.24 -12.38 3.26
CA VAL A 15 0.57 -12.90 2.07
C VAL A 15 0.06 -11.78 1.15
N ALA A 16 -0.19 -12.11 -0.12
CA ALA A 16 -0.62 -11.14 -1.12
C ALA A 16 -1.91 -10.40 -0.74
N ASP A 17 -2.83 -11.05 -0.02
CA ASP A 17 -4.09 -10.45 0.42
C ASP A 17 -3.89 -9.33 1.45
N ASP A 18 -2.78 -9.33 2.19
CA ASP A 18 -2.51 -8.31 3.20
C ASP A 18 -2.22 -6.96 2.57
N LEU A 19 -1.67 -6.95 1.34
CA LEU A 19 -1.49 -5.75 0.54
C LEU A 19 -2.83 -5.01 0.33
N ASN A 20 -3.86 -5.75 -0.08
CA ASN A 20 -5.19 -5.20 -0.33
C ASN A 20 -5.86 -4.70 0.96
N LYS A 21 -5.62 -5.37 2.09
CA LYS A 21 -6.16 -4.99 3.41
C LYS A 21 -5.49 -3.73 3.97
N LEU A 22 -4.20 -3.52 3.70
CA LEU A 22 -3.42 -2.37 4.19
C LEU A 22 -3.64 -1.10 3.36
N VAL A 23 -3.93 -1.24 2.07
CA VAL A 23 -4.21 -0.10 1.17
C VAL A 23 -5.67 0.33 1.34
N LYS A 24 -5.95 1.10 2.41
CA LYS A 24 -7.28 1.67 2.68
C LYS A 24 -7.41 3.10 2.14
N ASP A 25 -8.50 3.40 1.43
CA ASP A 25 -8.79 4.76 0.98
C ASP A 25 -9.37 5.61 2.12
N LYS A 26 -8.50 6.33 2.84
CA LYS A 26 -8.93 7.25 3.90
C LYS A 26 -9.75 8.46 3.42
N ARG A 27 -9.87 8.68 2.11
CA ARG A 27 -10.64 9.76 1.50
C ARG A 27 -11.96 9.27 0.92
N GLU A 28 -12.45 8.10 1.33
CA GLU A 28 -13.74 7.57 0.91
C GLU A 28 -14.89 8.59 1.05
N CYS A 29 -14.97 9.32 2.17
CA CYS A 29 -15.99 10.35 2.38
C CYS A 29 -15.78 11.65 1.59
N TRP A 30 -14.60 11.84 0.99
CA TRP A 30 -14.21 13.05 0.23
C TRP A 30 -13.81 12.70 -1.21
N ARG A 31 -14.46 11.67 -1.76
CA ARG A 31 -14.18 11.16 -3.11
C ARG A 31 -14.49 12.24 -4.15
N VAL A 32 -13.49 12.55 -4.96
CA VAL A 32 -13.63 13.45 -6.11
C VAL A 32 -14.04 12.67 -7.37
N SER A 33 -13.47 11.48 -7.60
CA SER A 33 -13.83 10.59 -8.71
C SER A 33 -13.26 9.17 -8.51
N SER A 34 -13.86 8.17 -9.15
CA SER A 34 -13.40 6.77 -9.13
C SER A 34 -12.01 6.59 -9.75
N SER A 35 -11.68 7.34 -10.79
CA SER A 35 -10.34 7.31 -11.43
C SER A 35 -9.22 7.76 -10.49
N LYS A 36 -9.46 8.80 -9.69
CA LYS A 36 -8.51 9.29 -8.68
C LYS A 36 -8.33 8.28 -7.55
N VAL A 37 -9.35 7.50 -7.20
CA VAL A 37 -9.25 6.41 -6.21
C VAL A 37 -8.30 5.34 -6.71
N ARG A 38 -8.53 4.81 -7.92
CA ARG A 38 -7.68 3.77 -8.54
C ARG A 38 -6.22 4.20 -8.62
N ARG A 39 -5.96 5.45 -9.03
CA ARG A 39 -4.60 6.00 -9.12
C ARG A 39 -3.91 6.07 -7.75
N ARG A 40 -4.64 6.42 -6.68
CA ARG A 40 -4.10 6.44 -5.31
C ARG A 40 -3.82 5.04 -4.80
N GLN A 41 -4.75 4.10 -4.96
CA GLN A 41 -4.57 2.70 -4.56
C GLN A 41 -3.33 2.10 -5.23
N ARG A 42 -3.24 2.21 -6.56
CA ARG A 42 -2.08 1.74 -7.31
C ARG A 42 -0.76 2.38 -6.90
N ARG A 43 -0.78 3.67 -6.52
CA ARG A 43 0.41 4.34 -5.99
C ARG A 43 0.86 3.72 -4.65
N TYR A 44 -0.07 3.38 -3.76
CA TYR A 44 0.25 2.78 -2.47
C TYR A 44 0.67 1.32 -2.61
N GLU A 45 -0.01 0.55 -3.45
CA GLU A 45 0.39 -0.81 -3.82
C GLU A 45 1.83 -0.83 -4.34
N ASN A 46 2.13 -0.03 -5.37
CA ASN A 46 3.48 0.03 -5.95
C ASN A 46 4.55 0.44 -4.92
N ARG A 47 4.21 1.33 -3.99
CA ARG A 47 5.14 1.76 -2.92
C ARG A 47 5.47 0.59 -1.99
N LEU A 48 4.46 -0.16 -1.57
CA LEU A 48 4.65 -1.33 -0.71
C LEU A 48 5.40 -2.46 -1.43
N THR A 49 5.04 -2.76 -2.67
CA THR A 49 5.75 -3.77 -3.47
C THR A 49 7.22 -3.41 -3.65
N LYS A 50 7.54 -2.12 -3.86
CA LYS A 50 8.93 -1.66 -3.95
C LYS A 50 9.70 -1.92 -2.65
N VAL A 51 9.14 -1.57 -1.50
CA VAL A 51 9.76 -1.82 -0.19
C VAL A 51 9.96 -3.33 0.05
N LEU A 52 8.97 -4.16 -0.30
CA LEU A 52 9.10 -5.62 -0.20
C LEU A 52 10.24 -6.17 -1.06
N LEU A 53 10.43 -5.65 -2.27
CA LEU A 53 11.56 -6.04 -3.13
C LEU A 53 12.90 -5.62 -2.52
N GLU A 54 12.99 -4.41 -1.95
CA GLU A 54 14.19 -3.93 -1.26
C GLU A 54 14.51 -4.81 -0.04
N LEU A 55 13.52 -5.09 0.81
CA LEU A 55 13.67 -5.99 1.96
C LEU A 55 14.13 -7.39 1.52
N LYS A 56 13.51 -7.96 0.48
CA LYS A 56 13.91 -9.24 -0.07
C LYS A 56 15.37 -9.24 -0.55
N ASN A 57 15.80 -8.19 -1.23
CA ASN A 57 17.19 -8.07 -1.71
C ASN A 57 18.18 -7.90 -0.56
N SER A 58 17.80 -7.23 0.53
CA SER A 58 18.62 -7.10 1.73
C SER A 58 18.78 -8.40 2.51
N GLN A 59 17.83 -9.34 2.44
CA GLN A 59 17.93 -10.66 3.09
C GLN A 59 18.81 -11.66 2.33
N ASN A 60 19.12 -11.40 1.06
CA ASN A 60 19.91 -12.28 0.21
C ASN A 60 21.41 -11.90 0.13
N ASN A 61 21.82 -10.82 0.81
CA ASN A 61 23.22 -10.42 1.00
C ASN A 61 23.69 -10.80 2.39
#